data_AF-A0A183HK08-F1
#
_entry.id   AF-A0A183HK08-F1
#
_cell.length_a   1.000
_cell.length_b   1.000
_cell.length_c   1.000
_cell.angle_alpha   90.00
_cell.angle_beta   90.00
_cell.angle_gamma   90.00
#
_symmetry.space_group_name_H-M   'P 1'
#
loop_
_entity.id
_entity.type
_entity.pdbx_description
1 polymer ?
#
loop_
_entity_poly.entity_id
_entity_poly.type
_entity_poly.pdbx_seq_one_letter_code
_entity_poly.pdbx_strand_id
1 'polypeptide(L)'
;MDNIISPSGFNMNFCEGECRSEILLNDRDTLTSYDKNDPESPFRTRLSCCAPIKWSSVEEDCFMMKIVEDRNGTEVNRTLKNVEVTECACVL
;
A
#
# COMPACT_ATOMS: atom_id res chain seq x y z
N MET A 1 -20.75 13.38 9.17
CA MET A 1 -21.32 12.24 9.92
C MET A 1 -20.33 11.11 9.76
N ASP A 2 -19.78 10.64 10.86
CA ASP A 2 -18.89 9.48 10.86
C ASP A 2 -19.75 8.22 10.73
N ASN A 3 -19.60 7.52 9.62
CA ASN A 3 -20.38 6.31 9.32
C ASN A 3 -19.73 5.05 9.92
N ILE A 4 -18.56 5.17 10.57
CA ILE A 4 -17.85 4.06 11.22
C ILE A 4 -18.11 4.14 12.72
N ILE A 5 -18.76 3.10 13.26
CA ILE A 5 -19.09 2.95 14.67
C ILE A 5 -17.92 2.32 15.43
N SER A 6 -17.22 1.37 14.82
CA SER A 6 -16.08 0.66 15.42
C SER A 6 -15.14 0.11 14.35
N PRO A 7 -13.81 0.05 14.58
CA PRO A 7 -13.10 0.65 15.71
C PRO A 7 -13.06 2.19 15.58
N SER A 8 -12.93 2.90 16.70
CA SER A 8 -12.82 4.37 16.72
C SER A 8 -11.53 4.88 16.07
N GLY A 9 -10.53 4.01 15.93
CA GLY A 9 -9.29 4.25 15.20
C GLY A 9 -8.42 3.00 15.22
N PHE A 10 -7.49 2.93 14.28
CA PHE A 10 -6.49 1.87 14.18
C PHE A 10 -5.21 2.45 13.56
N ASN A 11 -4.08 1.80 13.79
CA ASN A 11 -2.84 2.21 13.15
C ASN A 11 -2.75 1.59 11.75
N MET A 12 -2.79 2.43 10.73
CA MET A 12 -2.65 2.02 9.33
C MET A 12 -1.18 1.80 8.95
N ASN A 13 -0.26 2.43 9.68
CA ASN A 13 1.10 2.76 9.25
C ASN A 13 1.12 3.47 7.88
N PHE A 14 2.26 4.04 7.51
CA PHE A 14 2.44 4.66 6.20
C PHE A 14 3.91 4.61 5.78
N CYS A 15 4.15 4.76 4.47
CA CYS A 15 5.48 4.84 3.91
C CYS A 15 5.81 6.29 3.58
N GLU A 16 6.87 6.80 4.16
CA GLU A 16 7.40 8.13 3.87
C GLU A 16 8.93 8.08 3.95
N GLY A 17 9.61 8.77 3.05
CA GLY A 17 11.07 8.85 3.03
C GLY A 17 11.65 9.13 1.63
N GLU A 18 12.87 9.67 1.61
CA GLU A 18 13.63 9.82 0.37
C GLU A 18 14.10 8.47 -0.17
N CYS A 19 13.85 8.22 -1.46
CA CYS A 19 14.34 7.03 -2.14
C CYS A 19 15.66 7.28 -2.85
N ARG A 20 16.75 6.76 -2.27
CA ARG A 20 18.11 6.85 -2.83
C ARG A 20 18.54 5.61 -3.60
N SER A 21 17.93 4.47 -3.30
CA SER A 21 18.20 3.19 -3.94
C SER A 21 16.88 2.46 -4.16
N GLU A 22 16.64 2.03 -5.39
CA GLU A 22 15.43 1.34 -5.81
C GLU A 22 15.59 -0.16 -5.56
N ILE A 23 14.52 -0.84 -5.14
CA ILE A 23 14.52 -2.30 -5.02
C ILE A 23 13.65 -2.84 -6.16
N LEU A 24 14.21 -3.77 -6.94
CA LEU A 24 13.47 -4.44 -8.00
C LEU A 24 12.68 -5.59 -7.36
N LEU A 25 11.36 -5.41 -7.22
CA LEU A 25 10.50 -6.37 -6.52
C LEU A 25 9.87 -7.39 -7.46
N ASN A 26 9.79 -7.08 -8.76
CA ASN A 26 9.15 -7.91 -9.76
C ASN A 26 9.76 -7.68 -11.16
N ASP A 27 9.33 -8.50 -12.14
CA ASP A 27 9.80 -8.43 -13.52
C ASP A 27 9.48 -7.09 -14.19
N ARG A 28 8.36 -6.45 -13.83
CA ARG A 28 7.99 -5.12 -14.36
C ARG A 28 8.97 -4.04 -13.89
N ASP A 29 9.37 -4.06 -12.63
CA ASP A 29 10.35 -3.10 -12.10
C ASP A 29 11.70 -3.30 -12.78
N THR A 30 12.08 -4.56 -13.03
CA THR A 30 13.29 -4.93 -13.78
C THR A 30 13.25 -4.39 -15.20
N LEU A 31 12.15 -4.61 -15.93
CA LEU A 31 11.95 -4.07 -17.28
C LEU A 31 12.02 -2.55 -17.31
N THR A 32 11.38 -1.89 -16.34
CA THR A 32 11.38 -0.42 -16.21
C THR A 32 12.79 0.10 -15.95
N SER A 33 13.57 -0.58 -15.10
CA SER A 33 14.97 -0.25 -14.84
C SER A 33 15.87 -0.45 -16.06
N TYR A 34 15.61 -1.45 -16.90
CA TYR A 34 16.34 -1.60 -18.16
C TYR A 34 16.03 -0.48 -19.12
N ASP A 35 14.75 -0.13 -19.27
CA ASP A 35 14.27 0.91 -20.19
C ASP A 35 14.82 2.28 -19.82
N LYS A 36 15.06 2.58 -18.53
CA LYS A 36 15.73 3.81 -18.07
C LYS A 36 17.08 4.09 -18.74
N ASN A 37 17.76 3.07 -19.24
CA ASN A 37 19.05 3.24 -19.91
C ASN A 37 18.90 3.77 -21.35
N ASP A 38 17.70 3.68 -21.93
CA ASP A 38 17.40 4.29 -23.22
C ASP A 38 17.29 5.82 -23.06
N PRO A 39 18.06 6.61 -23.84
CA PRO A 39 18.00 8.07 -23.79
C PRO A 39 16.61 8.67 -24.03
N GLU A 40 15.76 7.99 -24.80
CA GLU A 40 14.39 8.40 -25.14
C GLU A 40 13.32 7.84 -24.20
N SER A 41 13.72 7.01 -23.22
CA SER A 41 12.77 6.37 -22.32
C SER A 41 12.04 7.38 -21.44
N PRO A 42 10.71 7.26 -21.30
CA PRO A 42 9.94 8.06 -20.35
C PRO A 42 10.26 7.73 -18.88
N PHE A 43 10.95 6.61 -18.61
CA PHE A 43 11.32 6.21 -17.25
C PHE A 43 12.64 6.84 -16.79
N ARG A 44 13.43 7.40 -17.71
CA ARG A 44 14.75 7.99 -17.40
C ARG A 44 14.69 9.10 -16.36
N THR A 45 13.61 9.87 -16.33
CA THR A 45 13.36 10.95 -15.35
C THR A 45 12.44 10.54 -14.21
N ARG A 46 11.93 9.30 -14.22
CA ARG A 46 10.98 8.82 -13.22
C ARG A 46 11.70 8.53 -11.92
N LEU A 47 11.32 9.28 -10.88
CA LEU A 47 11.83 9.14 -9.52
C LEU A 47 11.13 7.96 -8.84
N SER A 48 11.89 7.17 -8.09
CA SER A 48 11.31 6.17 -7.19
C SER A 48 10.58 6.83 -6.02
N CYS A 49 9.49 6.20 -5.60
CA CYS A 49 8.70 6.61 -4.44
C CYS A 49 8.78 5.57 -3.33
N CYS A 50 8.80 6.03 -2.08
CA CYS A 50 8.64 5.14 -0.92
C CYS A 50 7.16 4.71 -0.86
N ALA A 51 6.88 3.44 -1.08
CA ALA A 51 5.52 2.91 -1.14
C ALA A 51 5.36 1.60 -0.37
N PRO A 52 4.13 1.25 0.05
CA PRO A 52 3.85 -0.04 0.68
C PRO A 52 4.08 -1.20 -0.29
N ILE A 53 4.79 -2.22 0.16
CA ILE A 53 5.05 -3.44 -0.61
C ILE A 53 4.45 -4.68 0.04
N LYS A 54 4.19 -4.63 1.35
CA LYS A 54 3.40 -5.64 2.06
C LYS A 54 2.39 -4.99 2.97
N TRP A 55 1.27 -5.68 3.08
CA TRP A 55 0.15 -5.35 3.93
C TRP A 55 -0.15 -6.53 4.85
N SER A 56 -0.77 -6.28 6.00
CA SER A 56 -1.04 -7.25 7.07
C SER A 56 -1.99 -8.41 6.73
N SER A 57 -2.25 -8.73 5.47
CA SER A 57 -3.27 -9.71 5.07
C SER A 57 -2.93 -10.56 3.85
N VAL A 58 -1.66 -10.66 3.47
CA VAL A 58 -1.28 -11.42 2.26
C VAL A 58 -0.92 -12.88 2.53
N GLU A 59 -0.45 -13.26 3.73
CA GLU A 59 -0.02 -14.66 3.97
C GLU A 59 -0.49 -15.32 5.28
N GLU A 60 -1.03 -14.59 6.26
CA GLU A 60 -1.56 -15.22 7.48
C GLU A 60 -2.96 -14.70 7.82
N ASP A 61 -3.91 -15.63 7.91
CA ASP A 61 -5.36 -15.48 8.09
C ASP A 61 -5.84 -14.72 9.35
N CYS A 62 -5.00 -13.93 10.03
CA CYS A 62 -5.32 -13.35 11.35
C CYS A 62 -5.45 -11.82 11.44
N PHE A 63 -5.04 -11.02 10.46
CA PHE A 63 -5.16 -9.54 10.53
C PHE A 63 -6.15 -8.95 9.53
N MET A 64 -7.41 -9.36 9.68
CA MET A 64 -8.55 -8.84 8.94
C MET A 64 -9.28 -7.83 9.82
N MET A 65 -9.28 -6.54 9.44
CA MET A 65 -9.94 -5.54 10.27
C MET A 65 -11.44 -5.53 10.01
N LYS A 66 -12.21 -5.81 11.07
CA LYS A 66 -13.67 -5.71 11.05
C LYS A 66 -14.06 -4.30 11.44
N ILE A 67 -14.81 -3.64 10.57
CA ILE A 67 -15.45 -2.36 10.85
C ILE A 67 -16.95 -2.57 10.98
N VAL A 68 -17.56 -1.77 11.85
CA VAL A 68 -19.02 -1.65 11.98
C VAL A 68 -19.40 -0.31 11.39
N GLU A 69 -20.22 -0.32 10.34
CA GLU A 69 -20.72 0.89 9.68
C GLU A 69 -22.21 1.10 10.00
N ASP A 70 -22.63 2.35 10.24
CA ASP A 70 -24.04 2.71 10.17
C ASP A 70 -24.43 3.02 8.72
N ARG A 71 -25.37 2.25 8.18
CA ARG A 71 -25.97 2.50 6.86
C ARG A 71 -27.45 2.76 7.02
N ASN A 72 -27.80 4.05 7.10
CA ASN A 72 -29.18 4.52 7.22
C ASN A 72 -29.93 3.92 8.42
N GLY A 73 -29.28 3.83 9.59
CA GLY A 73 -29.84 3.27 10.81
C GLY A 73 -29.72 1.74 10.92
N THR A 74 -28.95 1.10 10.04
CA THR A 74 -28.66 -0.33 10.08
C THR A 74 -27.17 -0.56 10.26
N GLU A 75 -26.79 -1.27 11.32
CA GLU A 75 -25.39 -1.64 11.57
C GLU A 75 -24.95 -2.78 10.65
N VAL A 76 -23.87 -2.56 9.90
CA VAL A 76 -23.31 -3.53 8.96
C VAL A 76 -21.87 -3.83 9.33
N ASN A 77 -21.57 -5.11 9.55
CA ASN A 77 -20.21 -5.60 9.73
C ASN A 77 -19.53 -5.77 8.37
N ARG A 78 -18.38 -5.13 8.18
CA ARG A 78 -17.56 -5.26 6.98
C ARG A 78 -16.13 -5.62 7.36
N THR A 79 -15.52 -6.49 6.57
CA THR A 79 -14.11 -6.82 6.73
C THR A 79 -13.29 -6.10 5.68
N LEU A 80 -12.32 -5.30 6.11
CA LEU A 80 -11.36 -4.63 5.24
C LEU A 80 -10.08 -5.48 5.12
N LYS A 81 -9.57 -5.57 3.90
CA LYS A 81 -8.29 -6.20 3.57
C LYS A 81 -7.24 -5.13 3.29
N ASN A 82 -5.96 -5.46 3.47
CA ASN A 82 -4.82 -4.61 3.18
C ASN A 82 -4.91 -3.24 3.85
N VAL A 83 -5.23 -3.24 5.14
CA VAL A 83 -5.44 -2.00 5.90
C VAL A 83 -4.22 -1.54 6.66
N GLU A 84 -3.31 -2.44 7.04
CA GLU A 84 -2.09 -2.04 7.75
C GLU A 84 -0.87 -2.32 6.87
N VAL A 85 -0.05 -1.29 6.68
CA VAL A 85 1.24 -1.40 6.00
C VAL A 85 2.22 -2.09 6.94
N THR A 86 2.82 -3.18 6.49
CA THR A 86 3.82 -3.94 7.26
C THR A 86 5.23 -3.72 6.72
N GLU A 87 5.37 -3.44 5.43
CA GLU A 87 6.69 -3.24 4.80
C GLU A 87 6.61 -2.17 3.71
N CYS A 88 7.61 -1.29 3.69
CA CYS A 88 7.78 -0.21 2.72
C CYS A 88 9.07 -0.44 1.93
N ALA A 89 9.07 -0.09 0.64
CA ALA A 89 10.28 -0.01 -0.15
C ALA A 89 10.21 1.09 -1.20
N CYS A 90 11.36 1.37 -1.81
CA CYS A 90 11.47 2.28 -2.94
C CYS A 90 11.12 1.56 -4.23
N VAL A 91 9.99 1.95 -4.81
CA VAL A 91 9.43 1.35 -6.03
C VAL A 91 9.39 2.34 -7.18
N LEU A 92 9.42 1.79 -8.40
CA LEU A 92 9.40 2.50 -9.68
C LEU A 92 8.00 2.65 -10.30
#